data_AF-A0A069DEW1-F1
#
_entry.id   AF-A0A069DEW1-F1
#
_cell.length_a   1.000
_cell.length_b   1.000
_cell.length_c   1.000
_cell.angle_alpha   90.00
_cell.angle_beta   90.00
_cell.angle_gamma   90.00
#
_symmetry.space_group_name_H-M   'P 1'
#
loop_
_entity.id
_entity.type
_entity.pdbx_description
1 polymer ?
#
loop_
_entity_poly.entity_id
_entity_poly.type
_entity_poly.pdbx_seq_one_letter_code
_entity_poly.pdbx_strand_id
1 'polypeptide(L)'
;MKKSSIVMLTALLTMLFISACANSNVPSAAEVAEKYKLAELESPQINEVTEQVISEKYEAMEPLTTEVFYERSVRSRVFIRGSQLAELKESEVRLTDLEFTERNAADTQIELNYTGTVSLAEESLDLEGTIYLLKEADEWKVNNDVYNVEDILNILMKH
;
A
#
# COMPACT_ATOMS: atom_id res chain seq x y z
N MET A 1 51.51 -35.79 -44.82
CA MET A 1 51.61 -36.17 -43.40
C MET A 1 50.79 -35.19 -42.57
N LYS A 2 49.96 -35.73 -41.67
CA LYS A 2 48.99 -35.03 -40.82
C LYS A 2 49.65 -33.97 -39.92
N LYS A 3 48.92 -32.89 -39.64
CA LYS A 3 48.41 -32.58 -38.29
C LYS A 3 47.40 -31.43 -38.36
N SER A 4 46.16 -31.78 -38.03
CA SER A 4 45.07 -30.88 -37.69
C SER A 4 45.36 -30.22 -36.34
N SER A 5 44.95 -28.97 -36.14
CA SER A 5 44.71 -28.39 -34.81
C SER A 5 43.69 -27.27 -34.92
N ILE A 6 42.51 -27.57 -34.40
CA ILE A 6 41.39 -26.69 -34.10
C ILE A 6 41.82 -25.71 -32.99
N VAL A 7 41.57 -24.41 -33.16
CA VAL A 7 41.57 -23.41 -32.08
C VAL A 7 40.28 -22.60 -32.26
N MET A 8 39.18 -23.04 -31.64
CA MET A 8 38.64 -22.58 -30.36
C MET A 8 38.09 -21.14 -30.40
N LEU A 9 36.77 -21.14 -30.52
CA LEU A 9 35.78 -20.10 -30.25
C LEU A 9 35.94 -19.51 -28.83
N THR A 10 35.30 -18.36 -28.62
CA THR A 10 34.82 -17.74 -27.36
C THR A 10 35.66 -16.66 -26.66
N ALA A 11 34.98 -15.51 -26.48
CA ALA A 11 35.11 -14.41 -25.52
C ALA A 11 34.87 -13.10 -26.30
N LEU A 12 33.96 -12.19 -25.96
CA LEU A 12 33.49 -11.81 -24.64
C LEU A 12 32.22 -10.96 -24.83
N LEU A 13 31.03 -11.57 -24.73
CA LEU A 13 29.76 -10.85 -24.65
C LEU A 13 29.46 -10.61 -23.16
N THR A 14 30.16 -9.67 -22.53
CA THR A 14 29.77 -9.17 -21.21
C THR A 14 28.61 -8.21 -21.39
N MET A 15 27.41 -8.76 -21.63
CA MET A 15 26.18 -8.10 -21.22
C MET A 15 26.24 -8.00 -19.70
N LEU A 16 26.49 -6.77 -19.23
CA LEU A 16 26.24 -6.36 -17.87
C LEU A 16 24.74 -6.56 -17.61
N PHE A 17 24.37 -7.76 -17.17
CA PHE A 17 23.17 -7.94 -16.37
C PHE A 17 23.43 -7.22 -15.06
N ILE A 18 23.05 -5.93 -15.02
CA ILE A 18 22.77 -5.26 -13.76
C ILE A 18 21.49 -5.94 -13.26
N SER A 19 21.67 -7.12 -12.66
CA SER A 19 20.67 -7.77 -11.85
C SER A 19 20.35 -6.78 -10.74
N ALA A 20 19.25 -6.04 -10.89
CA ALA A 20 18.56 -5.50 -9.74
C ALA A 20 18.27 -6.71 -8.85
N CYS A 21 19.06 -6.89 -7.80
CA CYS A 21 18.71 -7.81 -6.73
C CYS A 21 17.45 -7.22 -6.12
N ALA A 22 16.28 -7.60 -6.63
CA ALA A 22 15.01 -7.27 -6.02
C ALA A 22 15.13 -7.66 -4.54
N ASN A 23 14.94 -6.69 -3.64
CA ASN A 23 15.00 -6.96 -2.22
C ASN A 23 13.91 -7.99 -1.92
N SER A 24 14.29 -9.15 -1.40
CA SER A 24 13.36 -10.28 -1.20
C SER A 24 12.21 -9.95 -0.25
N ASN A 25 12.30 -8.85 0.49
CA ASN A 25 11.31 -8.41 1.46
C ASN A 25 10.23 -7.50 0.84
N VAL A 26 10.40 -7.00 -0.38
CA VAL A 26 9.43 -6.09 -1.03
C VAL A 26 8.06 -6.74 -1.23
N PRO A 27 7.95 -8.00 -1.70
CA PRO A 27 6.64 -8.65 -1.82
C PRO A 27 5.89 -8.78 -0.49
N SER A 28 6.56 -9.12 0.61
CA SER A 28 5.90 -9.26 1.91
C SER A 28 5.50 -7.92 2.51
N ALA A 29 6.29 -6.87 2.31
CA ALA A 29 5.90 -5.52 2.69
C ALA A 29 4.72 -5.00 1.86
N ALA A 30 4.69 -5.29 0.55
CA ALA A 30 3.57 -4.93 -0.32
C ALA A 30 2.26 -5.62 0.12
N GLU A 31 2.32 -6.87 0.57
CA GLU A 31 1.14 -7.58 1.10
C GLU A 31 0.57 -6.91 2.37
N VAL A 32 1.44 -6.42 3.27
CA VAL A 32 1.00 -5.67 4.46
C VAL A 32 0.40 -4.32 4.05
N ALA A 33 1.03 -3.63 3.09
CA ALA A 33 0.53 -2.37 2.56
C ALA A 33 -0.86 -2.53 1.91
N GLU A 34 -1.07 -3.59 1.13
CA GLU A 34 -2.37 -3.93 0.53
C GLU A 34 -3.43 -4.17 1.61
N LYS A 35 -3.15 -5.03 2.59
CA LYS A 35 -4.06 -5.30 3.72
C LYS A 35 -4.44 -4.01 4.45
N TYR A 36 -3.48 -3.12 4.68
CA TYR A 36 -3.71 -1.82 5.30
C TYR A 36 -4.64 -0.94 4.45
N LYS A 37 -4.39 -0.78 3.14
CA LYS A 37 -5.20 0.08 2.27
C LYS A 37 -6.62 -0.43 2.12
N LEU A 38 -6.80 -1.75 1.99
CA LEU A 38 -8.12 -2.37 1.96
C LEU A 38 -8.86 -2.11 3.28
N ALA A 39 -8.19 -2.33 4.42
CA ALA A 39 -8.80 -2.06 5.73
C ALA A 39 -9.15 -0.57 5.95
N GLU A 40 -8.39 0.37 5.39
CA GLU A 40 -8.60 1.82 5.56
C GLU A 40 -9.80 2.30 4.75
N LEU A 41 -9.85 1.90 3.48
CA LEU A 41 -10.72 2.53 2.49
C LEU A 41 -11.94 1.68 2.16
N GLU A 42 -11.86 0.35 2.18
CA GLU A 42 -13.05 -0.46 1.90
C GLU A 42 -14.03 -0.38 3.05
N SER A 43 -15.29 -0.19 2.72
CA SER A 43 -16.38 -0.18 3.68
C SER A 43 -17.66 -0.65 3.01
N PRO A 44 -18.43 -1.55 3.64
CA PRO A 44 -19.78 -1.81 3.18
C PRO A 44 -20.61 -0.52 3.22
N GLN A 45 -21.74 -0.52 2.53
CA GLN A 45 -22.75 0.50 2.75
C GLN A 45 -23.17 0.47 4.23
N ILE A 46 -23.06 1.61 4.91
CA ILE A 46 -23.46 1.79 6.29
C ILE A 46 -24.35 3.02 6.40
N ASN A 47 -25.24 3.01 7.39
CA ASN A 47 -26.13 4.14 7.64
C ASN A 47 -25.48 5.20 8.54
N GLU A 48 -24.56 4.79 9.41
CA GLU A 48 -23.92 5.67 10.41
C GLU A 48 -22.55 5.10 10.82
N VAL A 49 -21.56 5.99 10.99
CA VAL A 49 -20.28 5.63 11.62
C VAL A 49 -20.44 5.62 13.15
N THR A 50 -20.81 4.44 13.67
CA THR A 50 -20.97 4.22 15.11
C THR A 50 -19.63 3.95 15.82
N GLU A 51 -19.61 4.08 17.16
CA GLU A 51 -18.43 3.69 17.97
C GLU A 51 -18.01 2.23 17.77
N GLN A 52 -18.96 1.33 17.46
CA GLN A 52 -18.63 -0.05 17.13
C GLN A 52 -17.83 -0.14 15.82
N VAL A 53 -18.29 0.55 14.76
CA VAL A 53 -17.58 0.60 13.47
C VAL A 53 -16.18 1.20 13.65
N ILE A 54 -16.06 2.26 14.46
CA ILE A 54 -14.77 2.87 14.79
C ILE A 54 -13.85 1.86 15.50
N SER A 55 -14.35 1.16 16.51
CA SER A 55 -13.57 0.14 17.25
C SER A 55 -13.10 -0.98 16.33
N GLU A 56 -13.99 -1.52 15.49
CA GLU A 56 -13.66 -2.59 14.54
C GLU A 56 -12.58 -2.16 13.54
N LYS A 57 -12.65 -0.92 13.04
CA LYS A 57 -11.59 -0.35 12.18
C LYS A 57 -10.26 -0.22 12.93
N TYR A 58 -10.27 0.22 14.17
CA TYR A 58 -9.06 0.38 14.96
C TYR A 58 -8.41 -0.96 15.30
N GLU A 59 -9.19 -1.94 15.74
CA GLU A 59 -8.72 -3.31 16.00
C GLU A 59 -8.10 -3.97 14.76
N ALA A 60 -8.68 -3.74 13.57
CA ALA A 60 -8.12 -4.25 12.32
C ALA A 60 -6.79 -3.57 11.92
N MET A 61 -6.57 -2.32 12.34
CA MET A 61 -5.40 -1.52 11.98
C MET A 61 -4.20 -1.71 12.91
N GLU A 62 -4.46 -1.97 14.19
CA GLU A 62 -3.44 -2.16 15.21
C GLU A 62 -2.33 -3.17 14.81
N PRO A 63 -2.64 -4.38 14.30
CA PRO A 63 -1.58 -5.31 13.91
C PRO A 63 -0.84 -4.89 12.62
N LEU A 64 -1.43 -4.05 11.78
CA LEU A 64 -0.89 -3.66 10.48
C LEU A 64 0.02 -2.44 10.55
N THR A 65 0.03 -1.74 11.68
CA THR A 65 0.66 -0.42 11.82
C THR A 65 1.66 -0.43 12.97
N THR A 66 2.68 0.42 12.86
CA THR A 66 3.56 0.72 14.00
C THR A 66 2.74 1.43 15.08
N GLU A 67 3.10 1.26 16.35
CA GLU A 67 2.38 1.88 17.48
C GLU A 67 2.27 3.40 17.33
N VAL A 68 3.38 4.05 16.95
CA VAL A 68 3.42 5.50 16.74
C VAL A 68 2.47 5.95 15.63
N PHE A 69 2.41 5.20 14.51
CA PHE A 69 1.49 5.52 13.43
C PHE A 69 0.04 5.28 13.83
N TYR A 70 -0.23 4.18 14.51
CA TYR A 70 -1.54 3.81 15.02
C TYR A 70 -2.12 4.90 15.92
N GLU A 71 -1.40 5.30 16.97
CA GLU A 71 -1.86 6.30 17.93
C GLU A 71 -2.15 7.65 17.26
N ARG A 72 -1.30 8.06 16.32
CA ARG A 72 -1.49 9.28 15.55
C ARG A 72 -2.75 9.20 14.69
N SER A 73 -2.92 8.09 13.97
CA SER A 73 -4.03 7.87 13.04
C SER A 73 -5.37 7.71 13.75
N VAL A 74 -5.41 7.10 14.94
CA VAL A 74 -6.59 7.07 15.83
C VAL A 74 -6.98 8.50 16.23
N ARG A 75 -6.02 9.31 16.65
CA ARG A 75 -6.27 10.70 17.08
C ARG A 75 -6.81 11.58 15.95
N SER A 76 -6.30 11.39 14.74
CA SER A 76 -6.75 12.11 13.55
C SER A 76 -7.87 11.41 12.78
N ARG A 77 -8.40 10.29 13.29
CA ARG A 77 -9.49 9.50 12.69
C ARG A 77 -9.23 9.11 11.22
N VAL A 78 -7.98 8.79 10.87
CA VAL A 78 -7.59 8.43 9.49
C VAL A 78 -8.20 7.09 9.08
N PHE A 79 -8.22 6.11 9.97
CA PHE A 79 -8.64 4.74 9.66
C PHE A 79 -10.14 4.56 9.38
N ILE A 80 -10.96 5.57 9.63
CA ILE A 80 -12.41 5.50 9.41
C ILE A 80 -12.87 6.20 8.14
N ARG A 81 -11.93 6.71 7.31
CA ARG A 81 -12.26 7.47 6.10
C ARG A 81 -13.15 6.70 5.12
N GLY A 82 -12.86 5.42 4.88
CA GLY A 82 -13.71 4.57 4.04
C GLY A 82 -15.15 4.50 4.56
N SER A 83 -15.32 4.38 5.88
CA SER A 83 -16.64 4.34 6.50
C SER A 83 -17.35 5.71 6.45
N GLN A 84 -16.62 6.81 6.62
CA GLN A 84 -17.18 8.16 6.47
C GLN A 84 -17.66 8.41 5.04
N LEU A 85 -16.92 7.94 4.03
CA LEU A 85 -17.33 8.00 2.62
C LEU A 85 -18.58 7.15 2.38
N ALA A 86 -18.63 5.94 2.93
CA ALA A 86 -19.74 5.01 2.77
C ALA A 86 -21.05 5.54 3.39
N GLU A 87 -20.95 6.13 4.60
CA GLU A 87 -22.07 6.82 5.26
C GLU A 87 -22.55 8.00 4.43
N LEU A 88 -21.62 8.90 4.05
CA LEU A 88 -21.96 10.14 3.35
C LEU A 88 -22.66 9.90 2.01
N LYS A 89 -22.23 8.88 1.27
CA LYS A 89 -22.76 8.56 -0.07
C LYS A 89 -23.83 7.50 -0.05
N GLU A 90 -24.15 6.96 1.13
CA GLU A 90 -25.07 5.84 1.31
C GLU A 90 -24.74 4.67 0.37
N SER A 91 -23.45 4.40 0.18
CA SER A 91 -22.96 3.39 -0.78
C SER A 91 -21.78 2.61 -0.23
N GLU A 92 -21.55 1.41 -0.77
CA GLU A 92 -20.30 0.70 -0.55
C GLU A 92 -19.12 1.49 -1.15
N VAL A 93 -17.98 1.44 -0.47
CA VAL A 93 -16.70 1.97 -0.94
C VAL A 93 -15.79 0.80 -1.26
N ARG A 94 -15.30 0.74 -2.49
CA ARG A 94 -14.42 -0.32 -2.99
C ARG A 94 -13.10 0.25 -3.46
N LEU A 95 -12.01 -0.47 -3.21
CA LEU A 95 -10.69 -0.15 -3.74
C LEU A 95 -10.32 -1.20 -4.79
N THR A 96 -10.12 -0.77 -6.03
CA THR A 96 -9.73 -1.64 -7.14
C THR A 96 -8.42 -1.17 -7.76
N ASP A 97 -7.81 -2.03 -8.59
CA ASP A 97 -6.62 -1.70 -9.37
C ASP A 97 -5.45 -1.17 -8.50
N LEU A 98 -5.40 -1.64 -7.24
CA LEU A 98 -4.35 -1.26 -6.30
C LEU A 98 -3.04 -1.94 -6.71
N GLU A 99 -2.05 -1.14 -7.07
CA GLU A 99 -0.74 -1.60 -7.50
C GLU A 99 0.35 -0.91 -6.68
N PHE A 100 1.36 -1.68 -6.26
CA PHE A 100 2.51 -1.18 -5.54
C PHE A 100 3.77 -1.28 -6.39
N THR A 101 4.59 -0.23 -6.36
CA THR A 101 5.90 -0.21 -7.00
C THR A 101 6.98 0.14 -5.99
N GLU A 102 8.09 -0.60 -6.03
CA GLU A 102 9.23 -0.34 -5.15
C GLU A 102 9.79 1.06 -5.41
N ARG A 103 9.85 1.88 -4.37
CA ARG A 103 10.52 3.19 -4.38
C ARG A 103 11.90 3.10 -3.74
N ASN A 104 11.97 2.43 -2.58
CA ASN A 104 13.19 2.19 -1.81
C ASN A 104 13.03 0.91 -0.98
N ALA A 105 14.08 0.10 -0.89
CA ALA A 105 14.06 -1.11 -0.08
C ALA A 105 15.38 -1.32 0.68
N ALA A 106 15.27 -1.34 2.00
CA ALA A 106 16.32 -1.72 2.94
C ALA A 106 15.82 -2.84 3.87
N ASP A 107 16.72 -3.45 4.65
CA ASP A 107 16.38 -4.61 5.50
C ASP A 107 15.33 -4.31 6.57
N THR A 108 15.27 -3.06 7.05
CA THR A 108 14.38 -2.63 8.14
C THR A 108 13.35 -1.58 7.72
N GLN A 109 13.40 -1.12 6.46
CA GLN A 109 12.54 -0.06 5.94
C GLN A 109 12.27 -0.29 4.46
N ILE A 110 11.00 -0.20 4.07
CA ILE A 110 10.58 -0.27 2.66
C ILE A 110 9.65 0.92 2.39
N GLU A 111 9.83 1.53 1.22
CA GLU A 111 8.96 2.57 0.70
C GLU A 111 8.38 2.08 -0.63
N LEU A 112 7.06 2.16 -0.75
CA LEU A 112 6.34 1.78 -1.97
C LEU A 112 5.57 3.00 -2.46
N ASN A 113 5.66 3.30 -3.75
CA ASN A 113 4.63 4.11 -4.38
C ASN A 113 3.43 3.20 -4.67
N TYR A 114 2.23 3.76 -4.68
CA TYR A 114 1.05 3.02 -5.07
C TYR A 114 0.06 3.86 -5.86
N THR A 115 -0.69 3.17 -6.70
CA THR A 115 -1.86 3.70 -7.41
C THR A 115 -3.05 2.80 -7.13
N GLY A 116 -4.27 3.33 -7.20
CA GLY A 116 -5.50 2.54 -7.14
C GLY A 116 -6.72 3.38 -7.50
N THR A 117 -7.90 2.76 -7.51
CA THR A 117 -9.16 3.45 -7.78
C THR A 117 -10.11 3.22 -6.61
N VAL A 118 -10.54 4.28 -5.95
CA VAL A 118 -11.64 4.19 -4.97
C VAL A 118 -12.94 4.51 -5.69
N SER A 119 -13.89 3.57 -5.65
CA SER A 119 -15.22 3.71 -6.25
C SER A 119 -16.29 3.81 -5.16
N LEU A 120 -17.20 4.77 -5.29
CA LEU A 120 -18.30 5.05 -4.36
C LEU A 120 -19.51 5.62 -5.12
N ALA A 121 -20.66 4.94 -5.05
CA ALA A 121 -21.86 5.29 -5.82
C ALA A 121 -21.55 5.48 -7.32
N GLU A 122 -21.79 6.69 -7.88
CA GLU A 122 -21.49 7.05 -9.27
C GLU A 122 -20.14 7.78 -9.44
N GLU A 123 -19.37 7.92 -8.36
CA GLU A 123 -18.10 8.62 -8.32
C GLU A 123 -16.93 7.63 -8.23
N SER A 124 -15.82 7.99 -8.87
CA SER A 124 -14.53 7.34 -8.68
C SER A 124 -13.44 8.38 -8.48
N LEU A 125 -12.43 8.03 -7.70
CA LEU A 125 -11.24 8.83 -7.49
C LEU A 125 -10.00 7.97 -7.69
N ASP A 126 -9.03 8.52 -8.40
CA ASP A 126 -7.71 7.94 -8.50
C ASP A 126 -6.99 8.17 -7.17
N LEU A 127 -6.39 7.11 -6.65
CA LEU A 127 -5.58 7.14 -5.45
C LEU A 127 -4.12 7.04 -5.86
N GLU A 128 -3.30 8.00 -5.47
CA GLU A 128 -1.85 7.97 -5.70
C GLU A 128 -1.12 8.37 -4.42
N GLY A 129 -0.14 7.57 -4.02
CA GLY A 129 0.58 7.83 -2.78
C GLY A 129 1.90 7.10 -2.62
N THR A 130 2.49 7.33 -1.46
CA THR A 130 3.67 6.63 -0.97
C THR A 130 3.39 6.10 0.42
N ILE A 131 3.58 4.80 0.60
CA ILE A 131 3.45 4.12 1.89
C ILE A 131 4.83 3.70 2.39
N TYR A 132 5.05 3.90 3.69
CA TYR A 132 6.32 3.66 4.37
C TYR A 132 6.12 2.53 5.37
N LEU A 133 6.92 1.47 5.25
CA LEU A 133 6.89 0.32 6.13
C LEU A 133 8.19 0.21 6.92
N LEU A 134 8.07 -0.17 8.19
CA LEU A 134 9.19 -0.51 9.06
C LEU A 134 9.08 -1.95 9.50
N LYS A 135 10.23 -2.57 9.73
CA LYS A 135 10.30 -3.91 10.31
C LYS A 135 10.38 -3.82 11.83
N GLU A 136 9.39 -4.34 12.53
CA GLU A 136 9.33 -4.42 14.00
C GLU A 136 9.19 -5.89 14.41
N ALA A 137 10.08 -6.38 15.28
CA ALA A 137 10.04 -7.79 15.75
C ALA A 137 9.90 -8.83 14.61
N ASP A 138 10.61 -8.60 13.50
CA ASP A 138 10.59 -9.39 12.26
C ASP A 138 9.31 -9.32 11.41
N GLU A 139 8.35 -8.48 11.76
CA GLU A 139 7.13 -8.22 10.99
C GLU A 139 7.17 -6.85 10.30
N TRP A 140 6.64 -6.77 9.08
CA TRP A 140 6.47 -5.48 8.40
C TRP A 140 5.21 -4.80 8.91
N LYS A 141 5.33 -3.49 9.18
CA LYS A 141 4.23 -2.65 9.64
C LYS A 141 4.23 -1.31 8.95
N VAL A 142 3.04 -0.79 8.66
CA VAL A 142 2.89 0.55 8.10
C VAL A 142 3.25 1.59 9.16
N ASN A 143 4.22 2.42 8.82
CA ASN A 143 4.71 3.51 9.67
C ASN A 143 4.18 4.88 9.21
N ASN A 144 3.84 5.00 7.93
CA ASN A 144 3.24 6.21 7.40
C ASN A 144 2.55 5.93 6.07
N ASP A 145 1.51 6.70 5.76
CA ASP A 145 0.86 6.71 4.45
C ASP A 145 0.58 8.17 4.05
N VAL A 146 1.03 8.55 2.86
CA VAL A 146 0.85 9.88 2.30
C VAL A 146 0.33 9.73 0.88
N TYR A 147 -0.88 10.21 0.64
CA TYR A 147 -1.54 10.17 -0.66
C TYR A 147 -2.27 11.47 -0.93
N ASN A 148 -2.90 11.58 -2.10
CA ASN A 148 -3.79 12.67 -2.52
C ASN A 148 -5.10 12.74 -1.69
N VAL A 149 -4.96 12.78 -0.37
CA VAL A 149 -6.03 12.76 0.62
C VAL A 149 -7.00 13.94 0.48
N GLU A 150 -6.54 15.06 -0.06
CA GLU A 150 -7.39 16.23 -0.31
C GLU A 150 -8.56 15.90 -1.23
N ASP A 151 -8.40 14.95 -2.16
CA ASP A 151 -9.49 14.52 -3.04
C ASP A 151 -10.60 13.81 -2.25
N ILE A 152 -10.23 12.99 -1.26
CA ILE A 152 -11.16 12.36 -0.32
C ILE A 152 -11.82 13.41 0.58
N LEU A 153 -11.02 14.32 1.16
CA LEU A 153 -11.53 15.35 2.06
C LEU A 153 -12.50 16.30 1.33
N ASN A 154 -12.24 16.62 0.07
CA ASN A 154 -13.13 17.43 -0.74
C ASN A 154 -14.51 16.78 -0.93
N ILE A 155 -14.60 15.46 -0.97
CA ILE A 155 -15.89 14.74 -0.99
C ILE A 155 -16.56 14.88 0.39
N LEU A 156 -15.80 14.64 1.46
CA LEU A 156 -16.30 14.69 2.85
C LEU A 156 -16.76 16.08 3.31
N MET A 157 -16.18 17.17 2.77
CA MET A 157 -16.46 18.56 3.17
C MET A 157 -17.47 19.30 2.28
N LYS A 158 -17.86 18.74 1.14
CA LYS A 158 -18.83 19.38 0.21
C LYS A 158 -20.29 19.21 0.63
N HIS A 159 -20.54 18.57 1.76
CA HIS A 159 -21.84 18.31 2.35
C HIS A 159 -21.88 18.82 3.79
#